data_AF-A0ABD6B2M3-F1
#
_entry.id   AF-A0ABD6B2M3-F1
#
_cell.length_a   1.000
_cell.length_b   1.000
_cell.length_c   1.000
_cell.angle_alpha   90.00
_cell.angle_beta   90.00
_cell.angle_gamma   90.00
#
_symmetry.space_group_name_H-M   'P 1'
#
loop_
_entity.id
_entity.type
_entity.pdbx_description
1 polymer ?
#
loop_
_entity_poly.entity_id
_entity_poly.type
_entity_poly.pdbx_seq_one_letter_code
_entity_poly.pdbx_strand_id
1 'polypeptide(L)'
;MTERRLLATLAVLALVVSSVAAVGVGVAVDSEDGHVRVNQQDDGGLLVEFDNETFPDRQGVTVNVTANNETTTLDTSAAETDDPDWWAREVAADALPDGSLADARVTVAYNGTVEFDRTMDLRHLRVETGTARFDDAGRLAVNATSVGLGGGAV
;
A
#
# COMPACT_ATOMS: atom_id res chain seq x y z
N MET A 1 16.33 66.59 -7.18
CA MET A 1 16.61 65.45 -8.09
C MET A 1 17.17 64.33 -7.23
N THR A 2 16.34 63.33 -6.96
CA THR A 2 16.56 62.24 -5.99
C THR A 2 17.26 61.07 -6.66
N GLU A 3 18.50 60.77 -6.26
CA GLU A 3 19.14 59.49 -6.58
C GLU A 3 19.60 58.80 -5.30
N ARG A 4 18.79 57.84 -4.86
CA ARG A 4 19.12 56.85 -3.84
C ARG A 4 20.10 55.86 -4.47
N ARG A 5 21.35 55.78 -3.99
CA ARG A 5 22.28 54.71 -4.34
C ARG A 5 22.22 53.59 -3.31
N LEU A 6 21.92 52.40 -3.84
CA LEU A 6 21.80 51.06 -3.28
C LEU A 6 22.51 50.78 -1.93
N LEU A 7 21.72 50.29 -0.97
CA LEU A 7 22.17 49.39 0.10
C LEU A 7 22.06 47.95 -0.42
N ALA A 8 23.18 47.25 -0.54
CA ALA A 8 23.21 45.82 -0.88
C ALA A 8 22.87 44.99 0.38
N THR A 9 21.61 44.60 0.52
CA THR A 9 21.18 43.65 1.56
C THR A 9 21.45 42.23 1.08
N LEU A 10 22.51 41.63 1.62
CA LEU A 10 22.88 40.23 1.41
C LEU A 10 21.87 39.34 2.15
N ALA A 11 20.92 38.73 1.42
CA ALA A 11 20.00 37.75 1.97
C ALA A 11 20.71 36.39 2.07
N VAL A 12 21.15 36.01 3.28
CA VAL A 12 21.59 34.65 3.58
C VAL A 12 20.33 33.80 3.75
N LEU A 13 19.94 33.06 2.71
CA LEU A 13 18.93 32.01 2.81
C LEU A 13 19.53 30.83 3.57
N ALA A 14 19.29 30.76 4.88
CA ALA A 14 19.49 29.54 5.65
C ALA A 14 18.40 28.54 5.22
N LEU A 15 18.69 27.72 4.22
CA LEU A 15 17.87 26.59 3.85
C LEU A 15 18.08 25.49 4.91
N VAL A 16 17.34 25.58 6.02
CA VAL A 16 17.13 24.44 6.91
C VAL A 16 16.25 23.47 6.11
N VAL A 17 16.89 22.58 5.36
CA VAL A 17 16.21 21.42 4.77
C VAL A 17 15.89 20.51 5.95
N SER A 18 14.66 20.65 6.43
CA SER A 18 14.00 19.78 7.38
C SER A 18 14.26 18.33 6.96
N SER A 19 14.76 17.55 7.91
CA SER A 19 14.95 16.11 7.85
C SER A 19 13.70 15.40 7.34
N VAL A 20 13.68 15.03 6.05
CA VAL A 20 12.75 14.04 5.51
C VAL A 20 13.46 12.70 5.56
N ALA A 21 13.18 11.94 6.60
CA ALA A 21 13.34 10.51 6.59
C ALA A 21 12.08 9.91 7.19
N ALA A 22 10.97 10.05 6.45
CA ALA A 22 9.84 9.15 6.58
C ALA A 22 10.33 7.77 6.10
N VAL A 23 10.98 7.04 7.00
CA VAL A 23 11.25 5.60 6.82
C VAL A 23 9.98 4.90 7.30
N GLY A 24 9.02 4.84 6.39
CA GLY A 24 7.84 4.01 6.46
C GLY A 24 7.55 3.60 5.03
N VAL A 25 8.47 2.86 4.42
CA VAL A 25 8.22 2.21 3.14
C VAL A 25 7.27 1.05 3.44
N GLY A 26 5.99 1.36 3.61
CA GLY A 26 4.93 0.40 3.31
C GLY A 26 5.12 0.11 1.83
N VAL A 27 5.73 -1.03 1.52
CA VAL A 27 5.93 -1.47 0.13
C VAL A 27 4.55 -1.92 -0.35
N ALA A 28 3.66 -0.97 -0.62
CA ALA A 28 2.47 -1.25 -1.42
C ALA A 28 3.03 -1.71 -2.77
N VAL A 29 2.93 -3.01 -3.03
CA VAL A 29 3.22 -3.55 -4.35
C VAL A 29 2.08 -3.06 -5.23
N ASP A 30 2.28 -1.88 -5.83
CA ASP A 30 1.30 -1.23 -6.68
C ASP A 30 0.98 -2.18 -7.83
N SER A 31 -0.16 -2.84 -7.69
CA SER A 31 -0.66 -3.79 -8.66
C SER A 31 -1.76 -3.06 -9.41
N GLU A 32 -1.34 -2.17 -10.29
CA GLU A 32 -2.23 -1.43 -11.18
C GLU A 32 -2.55 -2.27 -12.42
N ASP A 33 -3.82 -2.33 -12.80
CA ASP A 33 -4.28 -2.87 -14.07
C ASP A 33 -5.27 -1.89 -14.70
N GLY A 34 -4.75 -1.01 -15.55
CA GLY A 34 -5.56 0.03 -16.19
C GLY A 34 -6.06 1.06 -15.19
N HIS A 35 -7.36 1.06 -14.92
CA HIS A 35 -8.04 2.07 -14.10
C HIS A 35 -8.36 1.60 -12.68
N VAL A 36 -7.83 0.43 -12.29
CA VAL A 36 -7.98 -0.17 -10.97
C VAL A 36 -6.61 -0.52 -10.41
N ARG A 37 -6.36 -0.17 -9.15
CA ARG A 37 -5.16 -0.58 -8.41
C ARG A 37 -5.54 -1.32 -7.14
N VAL A 38 -4.79 -2.36 -6.82
CA VAL A 38 -4.95 -3.13 -5.58
C VAL A 38 -3.66 -3.09 -4.80
N ASN A 39 -3.73 -2.58 -3.58
CA ASN A 39 -2.60 -2.38 -2.68
C ASN A 39 -2.82 -3.12 -1.37
N GLN A 40 -1.81 -3.87 -0.90
CA GLN A 40 -1.84 -4.40 0.46
C GLN A 40 -1.42 -3.32 1.45
N GLN A 41 -2.19 -3.15 2.52
CA GLN A 41 -1.96 -2.15 3.56
C GLN A 41 -1.05 -2.66 4.69
N ASP A 42 -0.60 -1.75 5.55
CA ASP A 42 0.30 -2.02 6.69
C ASP A 42 -0.30 -2.92 7.77
N ASP A 43 -1.62 -3.08 7.78
CA ASP A 43 -2.34 -4.00 8.66
C ASP A 43 -2.62 -5.38 8.01
N GLY A 44 -2.26 -5.53 6.74
CA GLY A 44 -2.48 -6.73 5.93
C GLY A 44 -3.77 -6.74 5.11
N GLY A 45 -4.64 -5.73 5.28
CA GLY A 45 -5.84 -5.55 4.46
C GLY A 45 -5.51 -5.18 3.02
N LEU A 46 -6.54 -5.13 2.17
CA LEU A 46 -6.41 -4.67 0.78
C LEU A 46 -7.14 -3.35 0.59
N LEU A 47 -6.47 -2.40 -0.02
CA LEU A 47 -7.07 -1.19 -0.57
C LEU A 47 -7.23 -1.36 -2.07
N VAL A 48 -8.48 -1.33 -2.53
CA VAL A 48 -8.84 -1.42 -3.94
C VAL A 48 -9.29 -0.04 -4.38
N GLU A 49 -8.56 0.59 -5.28
CA GLU A 49 -8.79 1.95 -5.70
C GLU A 49 -9.16 2.00 -7.19
N PHE A 50 -10.08 2.90 -7.51
CA PHE A 50 -10.65 3.06 -8.84
C PHE A 50 -10.51 4.51 -9.29
N ASP A 51 -10.15 4.70 -10.55
CA ASP A 51 -10.14 6.00 -11.22
C ASP A 51 -11.55 6.58 -11.28
N ASN A 52 -11.72 7.81 -10.78
CA ASN A 52 -13.03 8.43 -10.63
C ASN A 52 -13.62 8.92 -11.96
N GLU A 53 -12.78 9.20 -12.97
CA GLU A 53 -13.26 9.57 -14.32
C GLU A 53 -13.88 8.36 -15.03
N THR A 54 -13.26 7.20 -14.89
CA THR A 54 -13.68 5.94 -15.52
C THR A 54 -14.83 5.26 -14.76
N PHE A 55 -14.76 5.26 -13.42
CA PHE A 55 -15.71 4.57 -12.54
C PHE A 55 -16.38 5.54 -11.56
N PRO A 56 -17.25 6.46 -12.01
CA PRO A 56 -17.84 7.48 -11.14
C PRO A 56 -18.88 6.95 -10.14
N ASP A 57 -19.50 5.80 -10.42
CA ASP A 57 -20.38 5.14 -9.46
C ASP A 57 -19.57 4.28 -8.49
N ARG A 58 -19.85 4.39 -7.19
CA ARG A 58 -19.06 3.72 -6.15
C ARG A 58 -19.66 2.38 -5.73
N GLN A 59 -20.73 1.93 -6.38
CA GLN A 59 -21.46 0.70 -6.07
C GLN A 59 -21.02 -0.47 -6.96
N GLY A 60 -21.51 -1.68 -6.65
CA GLY A 60 -21.35 -2.84 -7.53
C GLY A 60 -19.94 -3.42 -7.60
N VAL A 61 -19.08 -3.10 -6.62
CA VAL A 61 -17.74 -3.69 -6.49
C VAL A 61 -17.85 -5.08 -5.87
N THR A 62 -17.17 -6.05 -6.46
CA THR A 62 -17.00 -7.40 -5.90
C THR A 62 -15.53 -7.75 -5.94
N VAL A 63 -14.95 -8.09 -4.79
CA VAL A 63 -13.57 -8.55 -4.67
C VAL A 63 -13.57 -10.03 -4.37
N ASN A 64 -12.83 -10.80 -5.16
CA ASN A 64 -12.62 -12.22 -4.94
C ASN A 64 -11.13 -12.49 -4.77
N VAL A 65 -10.81 -13.31 -3.78
CA VAL A 65 -9.46 -13.83 -3.59
C VAL A 65 -9.50 -15.33 -3.77
N THR A 66 -8.65 -15.84 -4.66
CA THR A 66 -8.46 -17.28 -4.85
C THR A 66 -7.09 -17.69 -4.29
N ALA A 67 -7.10 -18.54 -3.28
CA ALA A 67 -5.91 -19.11 -2.67
C ALA A 67 -6.13 -20.61 -2.43
N ASN A 68 -5.09 -21.43 -2.57
CA ASN A 68 -5.17 -22.89 -2.34
C ASN A 68 -6.29 -23.59 -3.15
N ASN A 69 -6.61 -23.09 -4.35
CA ASN A 69 -7.71 -23.52 -5.22
C ASN A 69 -9.12 -23.27 -4.68
N GLU A 70 -9.27 -22.42 -3.66
CA GLU A 70 -10.55 -21.97 -3.13
C GLU A 70 -10.72 -20.48 -3.43
N THR A 71 -11.91 -20.09 -3.89
CA THR A 71 -12.26 -18.69 -4.17
C THR A 71 -13.22 -18.19 -3.11
N THR A 72 -12.84 -17.11 -2.46
CA THR A 72 -13.65 -16.43 -1.43
C THR A 72 -14.04 -15.05 -1.95
N THR A 73 -15.34 -14.75 -1.89
CA THR A 73 -15.86 -13.39 -2.13
C THR A 73 -15.76 -12.61 -0.84
N LEU A 74 -15.18 -11.42 -0.91
CA LEU A 74 -14.86 -10.59 0.24
C LEU A 74 -15.81 -9.40 0.32
N ASP A 75 -16.29 -9.12 1.52
CA ASP A 75 -17.00 -7.90 1.81
C ASP A 75 -16.04 -6.70 1.76
N THR A 76 -16.56 -5.56 1.31
CA THR A 76 -15.77 -4.33 1.23
C THR A 76 -16.46 -3.16 1.92
N SER A 77 -15.67 -2.31 2.56
CA SER A 77 -16.10 -1.02 3.12
C SER A 77 -15.63 0.12 2.23
N ALA A 78 -16.25 1.30 2.35
CA ALA A 78 -15.74 2.50 1.71
C ALA A 78 -14.49 2.98 2.46
N ALA A 79 -13.44 3.36 1.73
CA ALA A 79 -12.21 3.88 2.29
C ALA A 79 -11.84 5.23 1.67
N GLU A 80 -11.09 6.03 2.42
CA GLU A 80 -10.50 7.27 1.92
C GLU A 80 -9.20 6.96 1.18
N THR A 81 -8.87 7.79 0.20
CA THR A 81 -7.59 7.77 -0.50
C THR A 81 -7.01 9.17 -0.49
N ASP A 82 -5.69 9.27 -0.46
CA ASP A 82 -4.98 10.55 -0.48
C ASP A 82 -5.04 11.23 -1.87
N ASP A 83 -5.42 10.48 -2.90
CA ASP A 83 -5.51 10.95 -4.28
C ASP A 83 -6.96 11.33 -4.63
N PRO A 84 -7.26 12.62 -4.87
CA PRO A 84 -8.62 13.09 -5.15
C PRO A 84 -9.21 12.57 -6.48
N ASP A 85 -8.36 12.07 -7.39
CA ASP A 85 -8.79 11.51 -8.67
C ASP A 85 -9.24 10.04 -8.53
N TRP A 86 -9.09 9.47 -7.34
CA TRP A 86 -9.42 8.08 -7.05
C TRP A 86 -10.45 7.96 -5.92
N TRP A 87 -11.13 6.82 -5.86
CA TRP A 87 -11.90 6.41 -4.68
C TRP A 87 -11.61 4.96 -4.35
N ALA A 88 -11.79 4.60 -3.08
CA ALA A 88 -11.31 3.32 -2.57
C ALA A 88 -12.38 2.48 -1.88
N ARG A 89 -12.15 1.17 -1.92
CA ARG A 89 -12.80 0.15 -1.12
C ARG A 89 -11.74 -0.61 -0.34
N GLU A 90 -12.05 -0.94 0.90
CA GLU A 90 -11.15 -1.68 1.77
C GLU A 90 -11.70 -3.08 2.04
N VAL A 91 -10.81 -4.05 2.01
CA VAL A 91 -11.01 -5.42 2.51
C VAL A 91 -10.19 -5.55 3.77
N ALA A 92 -10.85 -5.83 4.89
CA ALA A 92 -10.17 -6.01 6.17
C ALA A 92 -9.28 -7.27 6.15
N ALA A 93 -8.15 -7.22 6.85
CA ALA A 93 -7.18 -8.31 6.88
C ALA A 93 -7.79 -9.64 7.40
N ASP A 94 -8.72 -9.57 8.35
CA ASP A 94 -9.41 -10.72 8.93
C ASP A 94 -10.49 -11.32 8.03
N ALA A 95 -10.84 -10.65 6.92
CA ALA A 95 -11.72 -11.20 5.89
C ALA A 95 -10.95 -12.05 4.87
N LEU A 96 -9.62 -11.94 4.78
CA LEU A 96 -8.83 -12.72 3.82
C LEU A 96 -8.90 -14.22 4.12
N PRO A 97 -8.90 -15.08 3.09
CA PRO A 97 -9.00 -16.52 3.29
C PRO A 97 -7.80 -17.08 4.07
N ASP A 98 -8.09 -18.04 4.94
CA ASP A 98 -7.07 -18.77 5.70
C ASP A 98 -6.18 -19.60 4.75
N GLY A 99 -4.87 -19.62 5.03
CA GLY A 99 -3.90 -20.49 4.34
C GLY A 99 -2.76 -19.74 3.66
N SER A 100 -2.06 -20.41 2.74
CA SER A 100 -0.95 -19.79 2.01
C SER A 100 -1.48 -18.74 1.03
N LEU A 101 -1.03 -17.49 1.22
CA LEU A 101 -1.35 -16.35 0.37
C LEU A 101 -0.20 -15.91 -0.55
N ALA A 102 0.84 -16.75 -0.69
CA ALA A 102 2.06 -16.44 -1.44
C ALA A 102 1.83 -16.13 -2.93
N ASP A 103 0.78 -16.70 -3.50
CA ASP A 103 0.40 -16.60 -4.91
C ASP A 103 -1.13 -16.50 -5.03
N ALA A 104 -1.75 -15.68 -4.18
CA ALA A 104 -3.18 -15.49 -4.21
C ALA A 104 -3.59 -14.74 -5.48
N ARG A 105 -4.66 -15.19 -6.14
CA ARG A 105 -5.22 -14.47 -7.29
C ARG A 105 -6.31 -13.54 -6.81
N VAL A 106 -6.13 -12.24 -7.02
CA VAL A 106 -7.13 -11.21 -6.71
C VAL A 106 -7.86 -10.83 -7.98
N THR A 107 -9.18 -10.92 -7.94
CA THR A 107 -10.06 -10.48 -9.02
C THR A 107 -11.01 -9.42 -8.48
N VAL A 108 -11.04 -8.27 -9.13
CA VAL A 108 -11.99 -7.19 -8.82
C VAL A 108 -12.94 -7.04 -9.99
N ALA A 109 -14.22 -7.14 -9.71
CA ALA A 109 -15.28 -6.86 -10.66
C ALA A 109 -16.04 -5.59 -10.28
N TYR A 110 -16.36 -4.79 -11.28
CA TYR A 110 -17.18 -3.59 -11.18
C TYR A 110 -18.44 -3.77 -12.03
N ASN A 111 -19.61 -3.70 -11.40
CA ASN A 111 -20.91 -3.92 -12.05
C ASN A 111 -20.97 -5.23 -12.87
N GLY A 112 -20.30 -6.27 -12.37
CA GLY A 112 -20.25 -7.60 -12.98
C GLY A 112 -19.19 -7.79 -14.08
N THR A 113 -18.42 -6.75 -14.41
CA THR A 113 -17.29 -6.84 -15.36
C THR A 113 -15.99 -6.93 -14.58
N VAL A 114 -15.10 -7.86 -14.95
CA VAL A 114 -13.78 -7.98 -14.33
C VAL A 114 -12.88 -6.86 -14.85
N GLU A 115 -12.44 -5.99 -13.96
CA GLU A 115 -11.57 -4.83 -14.28
C GLU A 115 -10.13 -5.06 -13.80
N PHE A 116 -9.94 -5.93 -12.81
CA PHE A 116 -8.63 -6.31 -12.29
C PHE A 116 -8.55 -7.82 -12.10
N ASP A 117 -7.47 -8.44 -12.57
CA ASP A 117 -7.26 -9.88 -12.42
C ASP A 117 -5.77 -10.24 -12.40
N ARG A 118 -5.18 -10.32 -11.19
CA ARG A 118 -3.74 -10.53 -11.02
C ARG A 118 -3.41 -11.52 -9.90
N THR A 119 -2.30 -12.22 -10.06
CA THR A 119 -1.65 -12.95 -8.96
C THR A 119 -0.82 -11.99 -8.14
N MET A 120 -1.02 -12.01 -6.82
CA MET A 120 -0.37 -11.16 -5.84
C MET A 120 0.14 -12.00 -4.66
N ASP A 121 1.29 -11.63 -4.11
CA ASP A 121 1.74 -12.16 -2.83
C ASP A 121 1.07 -11.34 -1.72
N LEU A 122 0.05 -11.92 -1.08
CA LEU A 122 -0.67 -11.27 0.01
C LEU A 122 -0.17 -11.74 1.38
N ARG A 123 1.00 -12.37 1.45
CA ARG A 123 1.62 -12.70 2.75
C ARG A 123 2.03 -11.41 3.44
N HIS A 124 1.15 -10.94 4.32
CA HIS A 124 1.45 -9.80 5.14
C HIS A 124 2.50 -10.16 6.20
N LEU A 125 3.61 -9.42 6.19
CA LEU A 125 4.61 -9.45 7.26
C LEU A 125 4.47 -8.17 8.06
N ARG A 126 3.70 -8.20 9.14
CA ARG A 126 3.64 -7.07 10.07
C ARG A 126 4.99 -6.94 10.77
N VAL A 127 5.77 -5.91 10.42
CA VAL A 127 7.01 -5.55 11.12
C VAL A 127 6.67 -4.45 12.13
N GLU A 128 6.19 -4.83 13.32
CA GLU A 128 5.83 -3.85 14.36
C GLU A 128 7.03 -3.04 14.84
N THR A 129 8.19 -3.73 14.95
CA THR A 129 9.48 -3.12 15.25
C THR A 129 10.56 -3.94 14.56
N GLY A 130 11.46 -3.25 13.87
CA GLY A 130 12.60 -3.87 13.23
C GLY A 130 13.85 -3.01 13.38
N THR A 131 14.97 -3.63 13.70
CA THR A 131 16.27 -2.96 13.59
C THR A 131 17.03 -3.60 12.44
N ALA A 132 17.41 -2.77 11.46
CA ALA A 132 18.34 -3.14 10.41
C ALA A 132 19.71 -2.56 10.79
N ARG A 133 20.68 -3.42 11.03
CA ARG A 133 22.07 -3.02 11.27
C ARG A 133 23.02 -3.87 10.45
N PHE A 134 24.11 -3.28 10.00
CA PHE A 134 25.22 -4.08 9.50
C PHE A 134 25.94 -4.71 10.70
N ASP A 135 26.20 -6.01 10.63
CA ASP A 135 27.09 -6.67 11.59
C ASP A 135 28.55 -6.26 11.36
N ASP A 136 29.44 -6.68 12.26
CA ASP A 136 30.87 -6.35 12.18
C ASP A 136 31.56 -6.95 10.93
N ALA A 137 30.87 -7.82 10.19
CA ALA A 137 31.33 -8.42 8.93
C ALA A 137 30.71 -7.74 7.68
N GLY A 138 29.96 -6.64 7.86
CA GLY A 138 29.32 -5.89 6.79
C GLY A 138 28.08 -6.58 6.19
N ARG A 139 27.50 -7.57 6.88
CA ARG A 139 26.27 -8.24 6.46
C ARG A 139 25.08 -7.50 7.04
N LEU A 140 24.05 -7.32 6.23
CA LEU A 140 22.78 -6.74 6.68
C LEU A 140 22.06 -7.74 7.59
N ALA A 141 21.98 -7.43 8.88
CA ALA A 141 21.17 -8.16 9.85
C ALA A 141 19.85 -7.41 10.06
N VAL A 142 18.75 -8.02 9.62
CA VAL A 142 17.39 -7.53 9.87
C VAL A 142 16.81 -8.37 11.00
N ASN A 143 16.50 -7.74 12.12
CA ASN A 143 15.71 -8.36 13.17
C ASN A 143 14.31 -7.74 13.15
N ALA A 144 13.33 -8.50 12.68
CA ALA A 144 11.93 -8.09 12.59
C ALA A 144 11.10 -9.04 13.46
N THR A 145 10.25 -8.48 14.33
CA THR A 145 9.24 -9.28 15.03
C THR A 145 8.05 -9.44 14.10
N SER A 146 7.95 -10.58 13.41
CA SER A 146 6.80 -10.89 12.57
C SER A 146 5.66 -11.47 13.41
N VAL A 147 4.48 -10.86 13.35
CA VAL A 147 3.22 -11.55 13.70
C VAL A 147 2.65 -12.08 12.38
N GLY A 148 2.82 -13.37 12.09
CA GLY A 148 2.27 -13.97 10.86
C GLY A 148 3.11 -15.04 10.17
N LEU A 149 4.34 -15.33 10.60
CA LEU A 149 4.97 -16.59 10.22
C LEU A 149 4.25 -17.70 10.98
N GLY A 150 3.29 -18.36 10.33
CA GLY A 150 2.58 -19.50 10.88
C GLY A 150 3.55 -20.40 11.63
N GLY A 151 3.41 -20.40 12.96
CA GLY A 151 4.19 -21.23 13.87
C GLY A 151 3.81 -22.68 13.66
N GLY A 152 4.33 -23.29 12.59
CA GLY A 152 4.50 -24.72 12.51
C GLY A 152 5.47 -25.12 13.60
N ALA A 153 4.92 -25.54 14.73
CA ALA A 153 5.69 -26.24 15.74
C ALA A 153 6.33 -27.49 15.10
N VAL A 154 7.65 -27.57 15.20
CA VAL A 154 8.41 -28.83 15.18
C VAL A 154 9.34 -28.85 16.39
#